data_AF-A0A3D3TF23-F1
#
_entry.id   AF-A0A3D3TF23-F1
#
_cell.length_a   1.000
_cell.length_b   1.000
_cell.length_c   1.000
_cell.angle_alpha   90.00
_cell.angle_beta   90.00
_cell.angle_gamma   90.00
#
_symmetry.space_group_name_H-M   'P 1'
#
loop_
_entity.id
_entity.type
_entity.pdbx_description
1 polymer ?
#
loop_
_entity_poly.entity_id
_entity_poly.type
_entity_poly.pdbx_seq_one_letter_code
_entity_poly.pdbx_strand_id
1 'polypeptide(L)'
;MENHKKINSTIKILMKKYILSIIFIVSGILVIEGQTTFSEFGYPDLPDTSSSEKEPVILTGGTFDVSPTGSAQYSVPIEVPLGVGGLQPTLAISYNSQGMNGVVGWGFNISGLSTISRGPKNFFYDGSEKGLTFATGDAYYLDGKRLILSSGSDLQ
;
A
#
# COMPACT_ATOMS: atom_id res chain seq x y z
N MET A 1 -32.19 29.96 46.40
CA MET A 1 -31.86 28.51 46.29
C MET A 1 -31.31 28.09 44.92
N GLU A 2 -31.46 28.90 43.87
CA GLU A 2 -31.07 28.55 42.49
C GLU A 2 -29.55 28.57 42.22
N ASN A 3 -28.81 29.52 42.85
CA ASN A 3 -27.36 29.66 42.67
C ASN A 3 -26.54 28.47 43.19
N HIS A 4 -26.94 27.85 44.31
CA HIS A 4 -26.25 26.69 44.86
C HIS A 4 -26.35 25.44 43.96
N LYS A 5 -27.46 25.29 43.22
CA LYS A 5 -27.66 24.15 42.31
C LYS A 5 -26.84 24.31 41.03
N LYS A 6 -26.68 25.55 40.54
CA LYS A 6 -25.89 25.87 39.34
C LYS A 6 -24.39 25.67 39.58
N ILE A 7 -23.88 26.08 40.75
CA ILE A 7 -22.47 25.90 41.14
C ILE A 7 -22.10 24.40 41.22
N ASN A 8 -22.94 23.59 41.85
CA ASN A 8 -22.71 22.15 41.96
C ASN A 8 -22.76 21.43 40.60
N SER A 9 -23.53 21.94 39.64
CA SER A 9 -23.57 21.43 38.26
C SER A 9 -22.30 21.79 37.48
N THR A 10 -21.84 23.05 37.59
CA THR A 10 -20.61 23.52 36.94
C THR A 10 -19.38 22.80 37.46
N ILE A 11 -19.29 22.56 38.77
CA ILE A 11 -18.19 21.79 39.38
C ILE A 11 -18.18 20.34 38.88
N LYS A 12 -19.35 19.68 38.76
CA LYS A 12 -19.45 18.32 38.20
C LYS A 12 -18.99 18.25 36.74
N ILE A 13 -19.34 19.26 35.93
CA ILE A 13 -18.93 19.33 34.51
C ILE A 13 -17.41 19.56 34.42
N LEU A 14 -16.84 20.43 35.25
CA LEU A 14 -15.41 20.69 35.30
C LEU A 14 -14.62 19.44 35.73
N MET A 15 -15.08 18.73 36.76
CA MET A 15 -14.47 17.47 37.20
C MET A 15 -14.57 16.38 36.12
N LYS A 16 -15.69 16.26 35.40
CA LYS A 16 -15.85 15.28 34.31
C LYS A 16 -14.92 15.56 33.13
N LYS A 17 -14.69 16.84 32.80
CA LYS A 17 -13.71 17.26 31.77
C LYS A 17 -12.27 16.99 32.20
N TYR A 18 -11.94 17.21 33.47
CA TYR A 18 -10.61 16.93 34.01
C TYR A 18 -10.31 15.42 34.02
N ILE A 19 -11.30 14.59 34.39
CA ILE A 19 -11.19 13.12 34.34
C ILE A 19 -11.02 12.63 32.89
N LEU A 20 -11.77 13.17 31.92
CA LEU A 20 -11.60 12.82 30.49
C LEU A 20 -10.22 13.24 29.96
N SER A 21 -9.70 14.41 30.37
CA SER A 21 -8.37 14.88 29.97
C SER A 21 -7.25 14.02 30.55
N ILE A 22 -7.38 13.55 31.80
CA ILE A 22 -6.42 12.62 32.41
C ILE A 22 -6.45 11.28 31.67
N ILE A 23 -7.64 10.76 31.31
CA ILE A 23 -7.76 9.51 30.52
C ILE A 23 -7.11 9.65 29.14
N PHE A 24 -7.26 10.81 28.47
CA PHE A 24 -6.64 11.07 27.17
C PHE A 24 -5.11 11.20 27.25
N ILE A 25 -4.58 11.83 28.31
CA ILE A 25 -3.13 11.96 28.54
C ILE A 25 -2.52 10.61 28.93
N VAL A 26 -3.20 9.81 29.77
CA VAL A 26 -2.74 8.47 30.19
C VAL A 26 -2.84 7.45 29.04
N SER A 27 -3.81 7.58 28.14
CA SER A 27 -3.87 6.73 26.93
C SER A 27 -2.89 7.16 25.84
N GLY A 28 -2.48 8.44 25.82
CA GLY A 28 -1.45 8.97 24.91
C GLY A 28 -0.02 8.67 25.37
N ILE A 29 0.20 8.44 26.67
CA ILE A 29 1.47 7.98 27.25
C ILE A 29 1.29 6.54 27.72
N LEU A 30 1.24 5.64 26.74
CA LEU A 30 1.63 4.24 26.93
C LEU A 30 2.18 3.69 25.60
N VAL A 31 3.22 4.31 25.07
CA VAL A 31 4.25 3.58 24.33
C VAL A 31 5.39 3.41 25.32
N ILE A 32 5.22 2.43 26.21
CA ILE A 32 6.37 1.86 26.92
C ILE A 32 7.08 1.01 25.88
N GLU A 33 8.39 1.20 25.78
CA GLU A 33 9.35 0.32 25.11
C GLU A 33 9.23 -1.09 25.69
N GLY A 34 8.19 -1.82 25.27
CA GLY A 34 8.11 -3.24 25.39
C GLY A 34 8.82 -3.79 24.17
N GLN A 35 10.03 -4.29 24.35
CA GLN A 35 10.61 -5.26 23.43
C GLN A 35 9.66 -6.45 23.40
N THR A 36 8.64 -6.41 22.53
CA THR A 36 7.82 -7.57 22.23
C THR A 36 8.73 -8.50 21.46
N THR A 37 9.31 -9.47 22.17
CA THR A 37 9.97 -10.62 21.54
C THR A 37 8.93 -11.30 20.64
N PHE A 38 9.00 -11.02 19.34
CA PHE A 38 8.23 -11.73 18.32
C PHE A 38 8.84 -13.13 18.16
N SER A 39 8.47 -14.06 19.04
CA SER A 39 8.73 -15.48 18.83
C SER A 39 7.42 -16.19 18.47
N GLU A 40 6.83 -15.86 17.32
CA GLU A 40 5.61 -16.53 16.83
C GLU A 40 5.84 -17.36 15.55
N PHE A 41 7.09 -17.67 15.21
CA PHE A 41 7.39 -18.81 14.36
C PHE A 41 8.68 -19.40 14.91
N GLY A 42 8.65 -20.66 15.34
CA GLY A 42 9.77 -21.37 15.96
C GLY A 42 10.93 -21.62 15.00
N TYR A 43 11.58 -20.56 14.54
CA TYR A 43 12.85 -20.65 13.84
C TYR A 43 13.96 -20.86 14.88
N PRO A 44 14.85 -21.84 14.68
CA PRO A 44 15.94 -22.14 15.63
C PRO A 44 16.92 -20.98 15.78
N ASP A 45 16.98 -20.11 14.77
CA ASP A 45 17.83 -18.94 14.74
C ASP A 45 16.97 -17.68 14.70
N LEU A 46 17.07 -16.85 15.74
CA LEU A 46 16.54 -15.49 15.71
C LEU A 46 17.43 -14.66 14.76
N PRO A 47 16.87 -13.87 13.83
CA PRO A 47 17.68 -12.97 13.02
C PRO A 47 18.41 -12.00 13.95
N ASP A 48 19.74 -11.97 13.83
CA ASP A 48 20.58 -11.04 14.56
C ASP A 48 20.23 -9.61 14.11
N THR A 49 19.57 -8.85 14.99
CA THR A 49 19.25 -7.43 14.76
C THR A 49 20.39 -6.51 15.18
N SER A 50 21.50 -7.06 15.70
CA SER A 50 22.69 -6.28 15.99
C SER A 50 23.50 -6.07 14.70
N SER A 51 23.13 -5.03 13.94
CA SER A 51 24.09 -4.42 13.03
C SER A 51 25.19 -3.80 13.88
N SER A 52 26.33 -4.49 14.00
CA SER A 52 27.51 -4.03 14.75
C SER A 52 28.15 -2.77 14.13
N GLU A 53 27.74 -2.38 12.92
CA GLU A 53 28.23 -1.17 12.28
C GLU A 53 27.09 -0.17 12.07
N LYS A 54 27.32 1.06 12.54
CA LYS A 54 26.51 2.25 12.24
C LYS A 54 26.82 2.74 10.83
N GLU A 55 26.87 1.84 9.87
CA GLU A 55 26.86 2.21 8.48
C GLU A 55 25.43 2.62 8.14
N PRO A 56 25.21 3.74 7.42
CA PRO A 56 23.89 3.99 6.86
C PRO A 56 23.54 2.76 6.04
N VAL A 57 22.49 2.03 6.43
CA VAL A 57 21.77 1.19 5.48
C VAL A 57 21.46 2.15 4.35
N ILE A 58 22.08 1.94 3.19
CA ILE A 58 21.89 2.80 2.03
C ILE A 58 20.39 2.92 1.89
N LEU A 59 19.87 4.13 2.14
CA LEU A 59 18.48 4.44 1.86
C LEU A 59 18.37 4.20 0.36
N THR A 60 17.68 3.12 -0.02
CA THR A 60 17.19 2.99 -1.38
C THR A 60 16.56 4.34 -1.70
N GLY A 61 17.00 4.99 -2.78
CA GLY A 61 16.67 6.37 -3.13
C GLY A 61 15.21 6.54 -3.53
N GLY A 62 14.31 5.99 -2.73
CA GLY A 62 12.90 5.90 -2.97
C GLY A 62 12.17 7.15 -2.56
N THR A 63 11.19 7.51 -3.36
CA THR A 63 10.37 8.70 -3.16
C THR A 63 9.04 8.30 -2.52
N PHE A 64 8.69 8.95 -1.42
CA PHE A 64 7.38 8.85 -0.80
C PHE A 64 6.50 10.02 -1.21
N ASP A 65 5.23 9.75 -1.52
CA ASP A 65 4.24 10.76 -1.87
C ASP A 65 2.83 10.35 -1.41
N VAL A 66 1.91 11.30 -1.32
CA VAL A 66 0.49 11.05 -1.06
C VAL A 66 -0.33 11.59 -2.21
N SER A 67 -1.11 10.72 -2.86
CA SER A 67 -1.93 11.14 -3.99
C SER A 67 -3.05 12.11 -3.56
N PRO A 68 -3.60 12.93 -4.48
CA PRO A 68 -4.78 13.75 -4.20
C PRO A 68 -6.01 12.96 -3.74
N THR A 69 -6.05 11.66 -4.00
CA THR A 69 -7.10 10.73 -3.56
C THR A 69 -6.79 10.07 -2.20
N GLY A 70 -5.71 10.48 -1.52
CA GLY A 70 -5.32 9.99 -0.20
C GLY A 70 -4.62 8.63 -0.21
N SER A 71 -4.08 8.19 -1.34
CA SER A 71 -3.27 6.96 -1.39
C SER A 71 -1.83 7.25 -0.99
N ALA A 72 -1.26 6.40 -0.13
CA ALA A 72 0.17 6.42 0.15
C ALA A 72 0.91 5.77 -1.03
N GLN A 73 1.88 6.49 -1.57
CA GLN A 73 2.67 6.07 -2.72
C GLN A 73 4.15 6.01 -2.34
N TYR A 74 4.83 4.95 -2.76
CA TYR A 74 6.27 4.81 -2.57
C TYR A 74 6.89 4.25 -3.84
N SER A 75 8.01 4.80 -4.30
CA SER A 75 8.68 4.34 -5.52
C SER A 75 10.16 4.13 -5.23
N VAL A 76 10.69 2.95 -5.49
CA VAL A 76 12.11 2.61 -5.31
C VAL A 76 12.71 2.30 -6.68
N PRO A 77 13.64 3.12 -7.21
CA PRO A 77 14.28 2.83 -8.49
C PRO A 77 15.13 1.55 -8.39
N ILE A 78 15.10 0.75 -9.46
CA ILE A 78 15.99 -0.40 -9.63
C ILE A 78 17.15 0.06 -10.50
N GLU A 79 18.35 0.03 -9.95
CA GLU A 79 19.56 0.32 -10.71
C GLU A 79 19.79 -0.79 -11.74
N VAL A 80 19.74 -0.41 -13.02
CA VAL A 80 20.04 -1.30 -14.12
C VAL A 80 21.33 -0.87 -14.81
N PRO A 81 22.17 -1.81 -15.26
CA PRO A 81 23.36 -1.47 -16.04
C PRO A 81 22.97 -0.88 -17.40
N LEU A 82 23.86 -0.06 -17.98
CA LEU A 82 23.70 0.41 -19.35
C LEU A 82 23.75 -0.79 -20.31
N GLY A 83 22.70 -0.97 -21.10
CA GLY A 83 22.64 -2.01 -22.12
C GLY A 83 23.44 -1.66 -23.38
N VAL A 84 23.65 -2.66 -24.23
CA VAL A 84 24.30 -2.50 -25.53
C VAL A 84 23.49 -1.53 -26.39
N GLY A 85 24.16 -0.53 -26.99
CA GLY A 85 23.51 0.49 -27.82
C GLY A 85 22.81 1.60 -27.04
N GLY A 86 23.07 1.75 -25.73
CA GLY A 86 22.49 2.82 -24.92
C GLY A 86 21.04 2.58 -24.48
N LEU A 87 20.54 1.36 -24.68
CA LEU A 87 19.22 0.96 -24.21
C LEU A 87 19.29 0.63 -22.71
N GLN A 88 18.71 1.49 -21.88
CA GLN A 88 18.60 1.29 -20.44
C GLN A 88 17.11 1.39 -20.04
N PRO A 89 16.47 0.29 -19.60
CA PRO A 89 15.09 0.36 -19.16
C PRO A 89 14.99 1.09 -17.82
N THR A 90 14.01 1.97 -17.66
CA THR A 90 13.72 2.58 -16.35
C THR A 90 12.81 1.67 -15.56
N LEU A 91 13.35 0.98 -14.55
CA LEU A 91 12.60 0.08 -13.68
C LEU A 91 12.51 0.64 -12.26
N ALA A 92 11.37 0.46 -11.60
CA ALA A 92 11.20 0.78 -10.19
C ALA A 92 10.13 -0.09 -9.55
N ILE A 93 10.29 -0.40 -8.26
CA ILE A 93 9.23 -1.00 -7.44
C ILE A 93 8.31 0.14 -7.00
N SER A 94 7.03 0.06 -7.36
CA SER A 94 6.03 1.04 -6.97
C SER A 94 5.04 0.44 -5.96
N TYR A 95 4.71 1.21 -4.93
CA TYR A 95 3.69 0.91 -3.96
C TYR A 95 2.56 1.93 -4.06
N ASN A 96 1.33 1.45 -3.97
CA ASN A 96 0.12 2.25 -3.85
C ASN A 96 -0.82 1.57 -2.85
N SER A 97 -1.18 2.26 -1.77
CA SER A 97 -2.04 1.68 -0.73
C SER A 97 -3.46 1.33 -1.18
N GLN A 98 -3.92 1.94 -2.27
CA GLN A 98 -5.21 1.65 -2.93
C GLN A 98 -5.02 0.71 -4.13
N GLY A 99 -3.79 0.27 -4.39
CA GLY A 99 -3.44 -0.64 -5.46
C GLY A 99 -3.98 -2.04 -5.18
N MET A 100 -4.31 -2.75 -6.26
CA MET A 100 -4.70 -4.15 -6.21
C MET A 100 -3.46 -5.05 -6.14
N ASN A 101 -3.65 -6.36 -6.24
CA ASN A 101 -2.56 -7.31 -6.30
C ASN A 101 -1.72 -7.12 -7.58
N GLY A 102 -0.44 -6.79 -7.42
CA GLY A 102 0.54 -6.72 -8.49
C GLY A 102 1.50 -7.91 -8.47
N VAL A 103 2.50 -7.87 -9.36
CA VAL A 103 3.46 -8.98 -9.57
C VAL A 103 4.28 -9.31 -8.31
N VAL A 104 4.51 -8.31 -7.47
CA VAL A 104 5.32 -8.43 -6.25
C VAL A 104 4.46 -8.38 -4.97
N GLY A 105 3.14 -8.44 -5.10
CA GLY A 105 2.20 -8.54 -3.98
C GLY A 105 1.14 -7.44 -3.95
N TRP A 106 0.37 -7.41 -2.86
CA TRP A 106 -0.74 -6.48 -2.70
C TRP A 106 -0.25 -5.02 -2.57
N GLY A 107 -0.77 -4.15 -3.43
CA GLY A 107 -0.38 -2.74 -3.45
C GLY A 107 1.02 -2.49 -4.01
N PHE A 108 1.83 -3.53 -4.28
CA PHE A 108 3.15 -3.41 -4.88
C PHE A 108 3.15 -3.86 -6.35
N ASN A 109 3.88 -3.15 -7.19
CA ASN A 109 4.06 -3.48 -8.60
C ASN A 109 5.48 -3.15 -9.07
N ILE A 110 5.84 -3.61 -10.28
CA ILE A 110 7.09 -3.26 -10.94
C ILE A 110 6.74 -2.33 -12.11
N SER A 111 7.12 -1.07 -11.98
CA SER A 111 6.99 -0.09 -13.05
C SER A 111 8.12 -0.24 -14.09
N GLY A 112 7.83 0.15 -15.34
CA GLY A 112 8.76 0.05 -16.46
C GLY A 112 8.66 -1.24 -17.27
N LEU A 113 7.77 -2.16 -16.87
CA LEU A 113 7.43 -3.37 -17.63
C LEU A 113 6.05 -3.22 -18.27
N SER A 114 5.92 -3.68 -19.51
CA SER A 114 4.61 -3.85 -20.14
C SER A 114 3.97 -5.16 -19.70
N THR A 115 2.68 -5.12 -19.38
CA THR A 115 1.94 -6.29 -18.90
C THR A 115 0.66 -6.50 -19.70
N ILE A 116 0.43 -7.74 -20.10
CA ILE A 116 -0.88 -8.18 -20.60
C ILE A 116 -1.72 -8.65 -19.41
N SER A 117 -2.88 -8.04 -19.21
CA SER A 117 -3.84 -8.40 -18.17
C SER A 117 -5.18 -8.81 -18.76
N ARG A 118 -5.96 -9.58 -17.99
CA ARG A 118 -7.34 -9.93 -18.31
C ARG A 118 -8.29 -8.91 -17.71
N GLY A 119 -9.36 -8.59 -18.42
CA GLY A 119 -10.39 -7.67 -17.95
C GLY A 119 -11.79 -8.08 -18.43
N PRO A 120 -12.82 -7.38 -17.94
CA PRO A 120 -14.20 -7.64 -18.31
C PRO A 120 -14.47 -7.27 -19.77
N LYS A 121 -15.46 -7.94 -20.35
CA LYS A 121 -16.01 -7.59 -21.66
C LYS A 121 -17.00 -6.45 -21.55
N ASN A 122 -17.12 -5.66 -22.61
CA ASN A 122 -18.08 -4.57 -22.66
C ASN A 122 -18.89 -4.58 -23.96
N PHE A 123 -20.07 -3.98 -23.92
CA PHE A 123 -20.98 -4.01 -25.07
C PHE A 123 -20.39 -3.34 -26.31
N PHE A 124 -19.63 -2.26 -26.13
CA PHE A 124 -19.07 -1.48 -27.24
C PHE A 124 -18.11 -2.29 -28.12
N TYR A 125 -17.25 -3.13 -27.53
CA TYR A 125 -16.27 -3.90 -28.29
C TYR A 125 -16.67 -5.38 -28.49
N ASP A 126 -17.44 -5.98 -27.57
CA ASP A 126 -17.79 -7.41 -27.61
C ASP A 126 -19.24 -7.71 -28.00
N GLY A 127 -20.10 -6.68 -28.10
CA GLY A 127 -21.55 -6.86 -28.24
C GLY A 127 -22.22 -7.52 -27.04
N SER A 128 -21.49 -7.75 -25.95
CA SER A 128 -21.96 -8.39 -24.72
C SER A 128 -21.17 -7.89 -23.52
N GLU A 129 -21.83 -7.83 -22.36
CA GLU A 129 -21.19 -7.48 -21.09
C GLU A 129 -20.97 -8.77 -20.30
N LYS A 130 -19.72 -9.05 -19.96
CA LYS A 130 -19.36 -10.23 -19.17
C LYS A 130 -18.26 -9.86 -18.19
N GLY A 131 -18.48 -10.20 -16.93
CA GLY A 131 -17.47 -10.06 -15.88
C GLY A 131 -16.24 -10.92 -16.16
N LEU A 132 -15.16 -10.65 -15.42
CA LEU A 132 -13.93 -11.42 -15.50
C LEU A 132 -14.18 -12.86 -15.02
N THR A 133 -13.94 -13.85 -15.88
CA THR A 133 -14.19 -15.27 -15.56
C THR A 133 -12.93 -16.11 -15.35
N PHE A 134 -11.74 -15.56 -15.64
CA PHE A 134 -10.47 -16.27 -15.63
C PHE A 134 -10.46 -17.52 -16.53
N ALA A 135 -11.30 -17.52 -17.57
CA ALA A 135 -11.46 -18.61 -18.52
C ALA A 135 -11.04 -18.16 -19.93
N THR A 136 -11.01 -19.09 -20.88
CA THR A 136 -10.85 -18.75 -22.30
C THR A 136 -11.99 -17.85 -22.77
N GLY A 137 -11.64 -16.74 -23.43
CA GLY A 137 -12.59 -15.77 -23.94
C GLY A 137 -12.84 -14.55 -23.05
N ASP A 138 -12.01 -14.28 -22.04
CA ASP A 138 -11.95 -12.95 -21.40
C ASP A 138 -11.33 -11.91 -22.36
N ALA A 139 -11.54 -10.62 -22.11
CA ALA A 139 -10.87 -9.56 -22.86
C ALA A 139 -9.45 -9.34 -22.33
N TYR A 140 -8.51 -9.05 -23.22
CA TYR A 140 -7.11 -8.78 -22.88
C TYR A 140 -6.77 -7.31 -23.04
N TYR A 141 -5.90 -6.83 -22.15
CA TYR A 141 -5.47 -5.46 -22.08
C TYR A 141 -3.94 -5.41 -22.00
N LEU A 142 -3.31 -4.59 -22.84
CA LEU A 142 -1.89 -4.26 -22.74
C LEU A 142 -1.79 -2.90 -22.05
N ASP A 143 -1.19 -2.87 -20.86
CA ASP A 143 -0.98 -1.64 -20.09
C ASP A 143 -2.29 -0.84 -19.87
N GLY A 144 -3.39 -1.57 -19.64
CA GLY A 144 -4.73 -1.02 -19.46
C GLY A 144 -5.46 -0.66 -20.75
N LYS A 145 -4.83 -0.79 -21.93
CA LYS A 145 -5.46 -0.59 -23.24
C LYS A 145 -5.96 -1.90 -23.81
N ARG A 146 -7.19 -1.90 -24.29
CA ARG A 146 -7.83 -3.10 -24.83
C ARG A 146 -7.14 -3.59 -26.11
N LEU A 147 -6.84 -4.88 -26.16
CA LEU A 147 -6.35 -5.55 -27.35
C LEU A 147 -7.52 -5.97 -28.25
N ILE A 148 -7.36 -5.74 -29.56
CA ILE A 148 -8.32 -6.17 -30.59
C ILE A 148 -7.61 -7.19 -31.48
N LEU A 149 -8.26 -8.34 -31.67
CA LEU A 149 -7.74 -9.39 -32.52
C LEU A 149 -7.79 -8.93 -33.99
N SER A 150 -6.63 -8.80 -34.62
CA SER A 150 -6.55 -8.44 -36.05
C SER A 150 -6.65 -9.65 -36.98
N SER A 151 -6.23 -10.84 -36.52
CA SER A 151 -6.20 -12.09 -37.30
C SER A 151 -6.07 -13.30 -36.38
N GLY A 152 -6.62 -14.45 -36.77
CA GLY A 152 -6.62 -15.69 -35.98
C GLY A 152 -7.96 -15.96 -35.31
N SER A 153 -8.04 -17.00 -34.47
CA SER A 153 -9.26 -17.37 -33.75
C SER A 153 -9.33 -16.78 -32.34
N ASP A 154 -8.20 -16.64 -31.64
CA ASP A 154 -8.16 -16.21 -30.23
C ASP A 154 -6.87 -15.46 -29.87
N LEU A 155 -6.96 -14.58 -28.87
CA LEU A 155 -5.80 -14.04 -28.12
C LEU A 155 -5.55 -15.00 -26.95
N GLN A 156 -4.50 -15.82 -27.02
CA GLN A 156 -4.10 -16.73 -25.93
C GLN A 156 -2.78 -16.28 -25.29
#